data_AF-A0A8S9YF69-F1
#
_entry.id   AF-A0A8S9YF69-F1
#
_cell.length_a   1.000
_cell.length_b   1.000
_cell.length_c   1.000
_cell.angle_alpha   90.00
_cell.angle_beta   90.00
_cell.angle_gamma   90.00
#
_symmetry.space_group_name_H-M   'P 1'
#
loop_
_entity.id
_entity.type
_entity.pdbx_description
1 polymer ?
#
loop_
_entity_poly.entity_id
_entity_poly.type
_entity_poly.pdbx_seq_one_letter_code
_entity_poly.pdbx_strand_id
1 'polypeptide(L)'
;MCAIRYSHCSRDNGWSEQGGYMRAKQTKLEKQFGDPTRLKSVIFRNISVYVNGYTTPSASELRELVVSHGGKYRTYYTRSTVTHIIASRLPTSKINRLTDQKLVTADWITESIKAKRLLPWQQFQLYPGHLGGSGQQQLRISRISSTSQKFEQQSAEQDPCTMSGNEDPNE
;
A
#
# COMPACT_ATOMS: atom_id res chain seq x y z
N MET A 1 -62.12 16.57 -13.11
CA MET A 1 -60.85 15.81 -13.17
C MET A 1 -59.92 16.38 -12.10
N CYS A 2 -59.71 15.64 -11.00
CA CYS A 2 -58.92 16.12 -9.86
C CYS A 2 -57.45 15.74 -10.07
N ALA A 3 -56.56 16.71 -10.25
CA ALA A 3 -55.12 16.48 -10.34
C ALA A 3 -54.53 16.35 -8.93
N ILE A 4 -54.18 15.14 -8.53
CA ILE A 4 -53.46 14.88 -7.28
C ILE A 4 -52.04 15.41 -7.45
N ARG A 5 -51.77 16.61 -6.94
CA ARG A 5 -50.40 17.09 -6.70
C ARG A 5 -49.83 16.26 -5.56
N TYR A 6 -48.92 15.33 -5.86
CA TYR A 6 -48.07 14.75 -4.85
C TYR A 6 -47.10 15.83 -4.36
N SER A 7 -47.39 16.39 -3.19
CA SER A 7 -46.42 17.13 -2.39
C SER A 7 -45.24 16.22 -2.14
N HIS A 8 -44.10 16.52 -2.76
CA HIS A 8 -42.84 15.85 -2.49
C HIS A 8 -42.38 16.30 -1.10
N CYS A 9 -42.87 15.59 -0.07
CA CYS A 9 -42.43 15.77 1.30
C CYS A 9 -40.99 15.28 1.38
N SER A 10 -40.04 16.18 1.18
CA SER A 10 -38.64 15.92 1.51
C SER A 10 -38.62 15.61 3.01
N ARG A 11 -38.45 14.33 3.35
CA ARG A 11 -38.08 13.92 4.70
C ARG A 11 -36.73 14.57 4.98
N ASP A 12 -36.75 15.76 5.57
CA ASP A 12 -35.57 16.33 6.19
C ASP A 12 -35.30 15.52 7.45
N ASN A 13 -34.29 14.67 7.40
CA ASN A 13 -33.99 13.76 8.49
C ASN A 13 -33.43 14.51 9.73
N GLY A 14 -33.30 15.83 9.73
CA GLY A 14 -32.67 16.59 10.82
C GLY A 14 -31.17 16.31 10.97
N TRP A 15 -30.58 15.60 10.01
CA TRP A 15 -29.14 15.27 9.92
C TRP A 15 -28.54 15.67 8.57
N SER A 16 -29.30 16.40 7.73
CA SER A 16 -28.92 16.79 6.36
C SER A 16 -27.67 17.67 6.35
N GLU A 17 -27.59 18.62 7.27
CA GLU A 17 -26.51 19.61 7.40
C GLU A 17 -25.13 18.96 7.68
N GLN A 18 -25.11 17.82 8.35
CA GLN A 18 -23.89 17.09 8.69
C GLN A 18 -23.58 15.92 7.73
N GLY A 19 -24.31 15.83 6.62
CA GLY A 19 -24.17 14.75 5.63
C GLY A 19 -24.73 13.41 6.09
N GLY A 20 -25.69 13.41 7.02
CA GLY A 20 -26.41 12.24 7.53
C GLY A 20 -25.87 11.63 8.83
N TYR A 21 -26.70 10.80 9.47
CA TYR A 21 -26.43 10.14 10.76
C TYR A 21 -25.10 9.34 10.77
N MET A 22 -24.78 8.64 9.68
CA MET A 22 -23.59 7.78 9.61
C MET A 22 -22.29 8.59 9.64
N ARG A 23 -22.28 9.79 9.06
CA ARG A 23 -21.11 10.69 9.07
C ARG A 23 -20.91 11.28 10.46
N ALA A 24 -21.98 11.76 11.10
CA ALA A 24 -21.95 12.23 12.49
C ALA A 24 -21.46 11.15 13.46
N LYS A 25 -21.91 9.90 13.28
CA LYS A 25 -21.46 8.75 14.07
C LYS A 25 -19.97 8.46 13.89
N GLN A 26 -19.48 8.50 12.65
CA GLN A 26 -18.07 8.28 12.36
C GLN A 26 -17.18 9.38 12.97
N THR A 27 -17.59 10.65 12.86
CA THR A 27 -16.87 11.78 13.48
C THR A 27 -16.84 11.68 15.00
N LYS A 28 -17.93 11.25 15.65
CA LYS A 28 -17.94 11.07 17.11
C LYS A 28 -16.93 10.00 17.55
N LEU A 29 -16.88 8.87 16.85
CA LEU A 29 -15.90 7.81 17.11
C LEU A 29 -14.47 8.32 16.90
N GLU A 30 -14.21 9.03 15.80
CA GLU A 30 -12.88 9.63 15.55
C GLU A 30 -12.45 10.58 16.68
N LYS A 31 -13.36 11.41 17.20
CA LYS A 31 -13.05 12.34 18.30
C LYS A 31 -12.74 11.62 19.61
N GLN A 32 -13.45 10.54 19.93
CA GLN A 32 -13.25 9.79 21.17
C GLN A 32 -11.93 9.01 21.18
N PHE A 33 -11.49 8.52 20.02
CA PHE A 33 -10.30 7.68 19.91
C PHE A 33 -9.06 8.44 19.37
N GLY A 34 -9.24 9.63 18.80
CA GLY A 34 -8.19 10.42 18.16
C GLY A 34 -7.46 11.41 19.07
N ASP A 35 -7.55 11.28 20.40
CA ASP A 35 -6.88 12.16 21.34
C ASP A 35 -5.34 12.11 21.14
N PRO A 36 -4.70 13.22 20.70
CA PRO A 36 -3.28 13.23 20.40
C PRO A 36 -2.39 12.97 21.62
N THR A 37 -2.91 13.12 22.84
CA THR A 37 -2.17 12.85 24.08
C THR A 37 -1.86 11.36 24.28
N ARG A 38 -2.58 10.47 23.59
CA ARG A 38 -2.41 9.01 23.67
C ARG A 38 -1.50 8.43 22.58
N LEU A 39 -0.95 9.29 21.71
CA LEU A 39 -0.10 8.84 20.61
C LEU A 39 1.28 8.39 21.12
N LYS A 40 1.65 7.15 20.82
CA LYS A 40 2.99 6.59 21.08
C LYS A 40 3.97 6.97 19.98
N SER A 41 3.49 7.07 18.74
CA SER A 41 4.29 7.44 17.57
C SER A 41 3.38 7.93 16.44
N VAL A 42 3.96 8.43 15.35
CA VAL A 42 3.22 8.91 14.16
C VAL A 42 3.57 8.15 12.88
N ILE A 43 4.02 6.90 13.00
CA ILE A 43 4.49 6.08 11.88
C ILE A 43 3.39 5.78 10.85
N PHE A 44 2.11 5.76 11.27
CA PHE A 44 0.96 5.51 10.39
C PHE A 44 0.23 6.80 10.01
N ARG A 45 0.89 7.96 10.05
CA ARG A 45 0.29 9.22 9.62
C ARG A 45 -0.25 9.08 8.19
N ASN A 46 -1.47 9.56 7.97
CA ASN A 46 -2.19 9.48 6.70
C ASN A 46 -2.54 8.06 6.21
N ILE A 47 -2.34 7.03 7.04
CA ILE A 47 -2.77 5.68 6.72
C ILE A 47 -4.13 5.43 7.35
N SER A 48 -5.07 5.01 6.50
CA SER A 48 -6.40 4.59 6.92
C SER A 48 -6.57 3.11 6.61
N VAL A 49 -6.87 2.34 7.65
CA VAL A 49 -6.90 0.87 7.62
C VAL A 49 -8.32 0.37 7.79
N TYR A 50 -8.69 -0.61 6.97
CA TYR A 50 -9.90 -1.40 7.15
C TYR A 50 -9.52 -2.88 7.31
N VAL A 51 -10.05 -3.53 8.33
CA VAL A 51 -9.81 -4.96 8.58
C VAL A 51 -10.99 -5.76 8.05
N ASN A 52 -10.72 -6.81 7.26
CA ASN A 52 -11.73 -7.72 6.75
C ASN A 52 -11.49 -9.15 7.21
N GLY A 53 -12.51 -9.72 7.86
CA GLY A 53 -12.51 -11.11 8.31
C GLY A 53 -11.68 -11.32 9.58
N TYR A 54 -11.30 -12.56 9.81
CA TYR A 54 -10.46 -12.97 10.92
C TYR A 54 -8.98 -12.69 10.63
N THR A 55 -8.28 -12.13 11.60
CA THR A 55 -6.85 -11.83 11.56
C THR A 55 -6.21 -12.17 12.90
N THR A 56 -4.92 -12.45 12.88
CA THR A 56 -4.07 -12.53 14.07
C THR A 56 -2.95 -11.50 13.89
N PRO A 57 -2.84 -10.46 14.73
CA PRO A 57 -3.69 -10.06 15.86
C PRO A 57 -5.13 -9.67 15.48
N SER A 58 -6.01 -9.59 16.47
CA SER A 58 -7.45 -9.34 16.30
C SER A 58 -7.74 -7.93 15.79
N ALA A 59 -8.93 -7.71 15.21
CA ALA A 59 -9.31 -6.41 14.67
C ALA A 59 -9.35 -5.29 15.73
N SER A 60 -9.69 -5.63 16.99
CA SER A 60 -9.67 -4.69 18.11
C SER A 60 -8.25 -4.29 18.49
N GLU A 61 -7.33 -5.25 18.58
CA GLU A 61 -5.91 -4.97 18.83
C GLU A 61 -5.30 -4.15 17.69
N LEU A 62 -5.58 -4.50 16.44
CA LEU A 62 -5.13 -3.72 15.28
C LEU A 62 -5.66 -2.28 15.31
N ARG A 63 -6.90 -2.06 15.76
CA ARG A 63 -7.44 -0.71 15.95
C ARG A 63 -6.61 0.08 16.95
N GLU A 64 -6.36 -0.49 18.13
CA GLU A 64 -5.57 0.15 19.18
C GLU A 64 -4.16 0.46 18.71
N LEU A 65 -3.50 -0.49 18.04
CA LEU A 65 -2.16 -0.32 17.48
C LEU A 65 -2.12 0.79 16.42
N VAL A 66 -3.04 0.78 15.46
CA VAL A 66 -3.06 1.79 14.39
C VAL A 66 -3.35 3.19 14.95
N VAL A 67 -4.34 3.32 15.83
CA VAL A 67 -4.75 4.60 16.42
C VAL A 67 -3.64 5.16 17.32
N SER A 68 -3.04 4.33 18.17
CA SER A 68 -1.94 4.74 19.05
C SER A 68 -0.70 5.23 18.28
N HIS A 69 -0.54 4.78 17.04
CA HIS A 69 0.59 5.13 16.17
C HIS A 69 0.24 6.17 15.09
N GLY A 70 -0.87 6.91 15.28
CA GLY A 70 -1.26 8.06 14.46
C GLY A 70 -1.98 7.72 13.16
N GLY A 71 -2.40 6.46 12.99
CA GLY A 71 -3.22 6.02 11.87
C GLY A 71 -4.72 6.09 12.16
N LYS A 72 -5.54 5.90 11.11
CA LYS A 72 -7.00 5.92 11.21
C LYS A 72 -7.56 4.51 11.02
N TYR A 73 -8.35 4.04 11.97
CA TYR A 73 -9.09 2.79 11.82
C TYR A 73 -10.49 3.08 11.26
N ARG A 74 -10.87 2.40 10.19
CA ARG A 74 -12.20 2.49 9.57
C ARG A 74 -13.00 1.24 9.88
N THR A 75 -14.18 1.41 10.48
CA THR A 75 -15.12 0.30 10.71
C THR A 75 -15.78 -0.19 9.42
N TYR A 76 -16.00 0.72 8.48
CA TYR A 76 -16.63 0.43 7.20
C TYR A 76 -15.65 0.69 6.06
N TYR A 77 -15.66 -0.21 5.09
CA TYR A 77 -14.88 -0.02 3.88
C TYR A 77 -15.49 1.09 3.02
N THR A 78 -14.65 2.03 2.61
CA THR A 78 -15.01 3.04 1.61
C THR A 78 -13.79 3.32 0.76
N ARG A 79 -13.96 3.27 -0.56
CA ARG A 79 -12.87 3.32 -1.54
C ARG A 79 -12.07 4.63 -1.50
N SER A 80 -12.70 5.74 -1.14
CA SER A 80 -12.06 7.05 -1.06
C SER A 80 -11.30 7.30 0.24
N THR A 81 -11.58 6.56 1.31
CA THR A 81 -11.03 6.84 2.64
C THR A 81 -10.05 5.77 3.11
N VAL A 82 -10.22 4.53 2.67
CA VAL A 82 -9.34 3.41 3.03
C VAL A 82 -8.14 3.39 2.10
N THR A 83 -6.96 3.22 2.68
CA THR A 83 -5.68 3.14 1.94
C THR A 83 -5.14 1.72 1.85
N HIS A 84 -5.37 0.93 2.90
CA HIS A 84 -4.88 -0.44 3.03
C HIS A 84 -5.99 -1.29 3.65
N ILE A 85 -6.20 -2.47 3.06
CA ILE A 85 -7.15 -3.47 3.55
C ILE A 85 -6.34 -4.60 4.15
N ILE A 86 -6.60 -4.88 5.43
CA ILE A 86 -5.93 -5.94 6.18
C ILE A 86 -6.81 -7.17 6.21
N ALA A 87 -6.26 -8.30 5.76
CA ALA A 87 -6.95 -9.58 5.77
C ALA A 87 -5.93 -10.72 5.79
N SER A 88 -6.37 -11.89 6.27
CA SER A 88 -5.57 -13.12 6.16
C SER A 88 -5.88 -13.90 4.87
N ARG A 89 -7.14 -13.95 4.44
CA ARG A 89 -7.58 -14.58 3.17
C ARG A 89 -8.83 -13.88 2.65
N LEU A 90 -8.99 -13.80 1.33
CA LEU A 90 -10.17 -13.24 0.68
C LEU A 90 -10.67 -14.16 -0.44
N PRO A 91 -11.98 -14.24 -0.69
CA PRO A 91 -12.51 -14.94 -1.86
C PRO A 91 -12.14 -14.18 -3.14
N THR A 92 -11.92 -14.90 -4.24
CA THR A 92 -11.50 -14.35 -5.54
C THR A 92 -12.43 -13.25 -6.04
N SER A 93 -13.73 -13.37 -5.83
CA SER A 93 -14.72 -12.33 -6.19
C SER A 93 -14.44 -10.98 -5.51
N LYS A 94 -13.97 -10.98 -4.26
CA LYS A 94 -13.62 -9.76 -3.52
C LYS A 94 -12.26 -9.21 -3.96
N ILE A 95 -11.30 -10.09 -4.27
CA ILE A 95 -10.00 -9.70 -4.83
C ILE A 95 -10.19 -8.95 -6.15
N ASN A 96 -10.98 -9.50 -7.07
CA ASN A 96 -11.24 -8.90 -8.38
C ASN A 96 -11.96 -7.54 -8.31
N ARG A 97 -12.71 -7.28 -7.23
CA ARG A 97 -13.37 -5.98 -7.02
C ARG A 97 -12.43 -4.91 -6.45
N LEU A 98 -11.29 -5.31 -5.90
CA LEU A 98 -10.37 -4.48 -5.14
C LEU A 98 -9.06 -4.23 -5.88
N THR A 99 -9.01 -4.33 -7.21
CA THR A 99 -7.79 -4.30 -8.05
C THR A 99 -6.90 -3.07 -7.88
N ASP A 100 -7.43 -1.97 -7.36
CA ASP A 100 -6.72 -0.73 -7.07
C ASP A 100 -6.32 -0.56 -5.60
N GLN A 101 -6.77 -1.46 -4.72
CA GLN A 101 -6.61 -1.34 -3.27
C GLN A 101 -5.51 -2.25 -2.75
N LYS A 102 -4.69 -1.73 -1.84
CA LYS A 102 -3.58 -2.49 -1.27
C LYS A 102 -4.11 -3.54 -0.28
N LEU A 103 -3.98 -4.81 -0.64
CA LEU A 103 -4.32 -5.96 0.21
C LEU A 103 -3.08 -6.43 0.97
N VAL A 104 -3.08 -6.28 2.29
CA VAL A 104 -1.89 -6.50 3.13
C VAL A 104 -2.22 -7.43 4.31
N THR A 105 -1.25 -8.19 4.80
CA THR A 105 -1.40 -9.00 6.02
C THR A 105 -1.33 -8.14 7.29
N ALA A 106 -1.83 -8.68 8.40
CA ALA A 106 -1.76 -8.01 9.71
C ALA A 106 -0.31 -7.82 10.20
N ASP A 107 0.59 -8.69 9.76
CA ASP A 107 2.02 -8.66 10.10
C ASP A 107 2.70 -7.35 9.70
N TRP A 108 2.22 -6.71 8.63
CA TRP A 108 2.75 -5.41 8.22
C TRP A 108 2.65 -4.36 9.32
N ILE A 109 1.53 -4.36 10.06
CA ILE A 109 1.30 -3.40 11.13
C ILE A 109 2.20 -3.73 12.32
N THR A 110 2.21 -5.00 12.76
CA THR A 110 3.00 -5.44 13.91
C THR A 110 4.50 -5.27 13.68
N GLU A 111 5.01 -5.67 12.51
CA GLU A 111 6.42 -5.54 12.17
C GLU A 111 6.82 -4.08 11.94
N SER A 112 5.96 -3.24 11.37
CA SER A 112 6.24 -1.79 11.26
C SER A 112 6.36 -1.13 12.64
N ILE A 113 5.51 -1.53 13.59
CA ILE A 113 5.59 -1.03 14.98
C ILE A 113 6.86 -1.52 15.66
N LYS A 114 7.19 -2.80 15.51
CA LYS A 114 8.39 -3.43 16.06
C LYS A 114 9.66 -2.77 15.52
N ALA A 115 9.71 -2.50 14.22
CA ALA A 115 10.80 -1.78 13.57
C ALA A 115 10.79 -0.27 13.85
N LYS A 116 9.76 0.26 14.52
CA LYS A 116 9.51 1.69 14.79
C LYS A 116 9.54 2.56 13.53
N ARG A 117 9.26 1.99 12.36
CA ARG A 117 9.25 2.66 11.06
C ARG A 117 8.20 2.02 10.16
N LEU A 118 7.66 2.82 9.23
CA LEU A 118 6.72 2.30 8.24
C LEU A 118 7.46 1.37 7.26
N LEU A 119 7.09 0.09 7.24
CA LEU A 119 7.64 -0.88 6.29
C LEU A 119 6.95 -0.78 4.93
N PRO A 120 7.63 -1.14 3.83
CA PRO A 120 7.01 -1.21 2.51
C PRO A 120 5.95 -2.32 2.49
N TRP A 121 4.72 -1.95 2.16
CA TRP A 121 3.56 -2.85 2.14
C TRP A 121 3.70 -3.98 1.11
N GLN A 122 4.49 -3.80 0.05
CA GLN A 122 4.71 -4.78 -1.02
C GLN A 122 5.27 -6.11 -0.50
N GLN A 123 6.06 -6.08 0.58
CA GLN A 123 6.63 -7.28 1.19
C GLN A 123 5.60 -8.11 1.96
N PHE A 124 4.46 -7.49 2.30
CA PHE A 124 3.38 -8.08 3.10
C PHE A 124 2.08 -8.19 2.31
N GLN A 125 2.17 -8.09 0.98
CA GLN A 125 1.02 -8.16 0.09
C GLN A 125 0.45 -9.57 0.08
N LEU A 126 -0.86 -9.70 0.27
CA LEU A 126 -1.51 -11.01 0.37
C LEU A 126 -1.59 -11.72 -0.99
N TYR A 127 -1.83 -10.97 -2.06
CA TYR A 127 -1.95 -11.49 -3.43
C TYR A 127 -1.06 -10.68 -4.37
N PRO A 128 0.19 -11.09 -4.63
CA PRO A 128 1.05 -10.43 -5.61
C PRO A 128 0.42 -10.50 -7.01
N GLY A 129 0.44 -9.38 -7.74
CA GLY A 129 -0.08 -9.30 -9.12
C GLY A 129 -1.58 -8.97 -9.25
N HIS A 130 -2.34 -8.91 -8.16
CA HIS A 130 -3.72 -8.40 -8.20
C HIS A 130 -3.79 -6.88 -8.41
N LEU A 131 -2.74 -6.17 -8.00
CA LEU A 131 -2.52 -4.76 -8.23
C LEU A 131 -1.92 -4.56 -9.63
N GLY A 132 -2.79 -4.66 -10.63
CA GLY A 132 -2.44 -4.58 -12.03
C GLY A 132 -3.63 -5.09 -12.82
N GLY A 133 -4.10 -4.31 -13.80
CA GLY A 133 -5.14 -4.80 -14.71
C GLY A 133 -4.70 -6.13 -15.31
N SER A 134 -5.62 -7.09 -15.39
CA SER A 134 -5.39 -8.36 -16.07
C SER A 134 -4.83 -8.10 -17.48
N GLY A 135 -3.53 -8.36 -17.68
CA GLY A 135 -2.87 -8.21 -18.99
C GLY A 135 -1.55 -7.43 -19.02
N GLN A 136 -1.14 -6.73 -17.96
CA GLN A 136 0.15 -6.02 -17.98
C GLN A 136 1.29 -6.86 -17.40
N GLN A 137 2.32 -7.11 -18.22
CA GLN A 137 3.54 -7.78 -17.80
C GLN A 137 4.37 -6.84 -16.92
N GLN A 138 4.81 -7.34 -15.77
CA GLN A 138 5.70 -6.58 -14.89
C GLN A 138 7.09 -6.48 -15.53
N LEU A 139 7.46 -5.28 -15.97
CA LEU A 139 8.78 -5.02 -16.53
C LEU A 139 9.86 -5.21 -15.45
N ARG A 140 10.75 -6.18 -15.65
CA ARG A 140 11.94 -6.36 -14.81
C ARG A 140 12.99 -5.33 -15.22
N ILE A 141 12.92 -4.15 -14.63
CA ILE A 141 13.97 -3.13 -14.80
C ILE A 141 15.17 -3.55 -13.95
N SER A 142 16.17 -4.16 -14.59
CA SER A 142 17.48 -4.40 -13.97
C SER A 142 18.13 -3.05 -13.66
N ARG A 143 18.55 -2.85 -12.41
CA ARG A 143 19.41 -1.70 -12.08
C ARG A 143 20.76 -1.93 -12.71
N ILE A 144 21.12 -1.07 -13.66
CA ILE A 144 22.49 -0.90 -14.09
C ILE A 144 23.30 -0.43 -12.86
N SER A 145 24.14 -1.32 -12.34
CA SER A 145 25.14 -0.98 -11.34
C SER A 145 26.12 -0.03 -12.00
N SER A 146 26.20 1.22 -11.52
CA SER A 146 27.25 2.16 -11.90
C SER A 146 28.58 1.68 -11.33
N THR A 147 29.22 0.72 -12.00
CA THR A 147 30.61 0.35 -11.73
C THR A 147 31.51 1.50 -12.16
N SER A 148 31.92 2.33 -11.20
CA SER A 148 33.01 3.29 -11.41
C SER A 148 34.31 2.50 -11.52
N GLN A 149 34.86 2.37 -12.73
CA GLN A 149 36.24 1.92 -12.92
C GLN A 149 37.13 3.10 -13.31
N LYS A 150 38.18 3.29 -12.51
CA LYS A 150 39.31 4.18 -12.71
C LYS A 150 39.97 3.89 -14.06
N PHE A 151 40.25 4.94 -14.81
CA PHE A 151 41.12 4.90 -15.99
C PHE A 151 42.56 5.13 -15.53
N GLU A 152 43.38 4.09 -15.53
CA GLU A 152 44.84 4.21 -15.35
C GLU A 152 45.48 4.54 -16.71
N GLN A 153 46.20 5.65 -16.75
CA GLN A 153 47.04 6.05 -17.88
C GLN A 153 48.35 5.26 -17.82
N GLN A 154 48.63 4.45 -18.85
CA GLN A 154 49.95 3.86 -19.08
C GLN A 154 50.56 4.43 -20.36
N SER A 155 51.75 4.99 -20.15
CA SER A 155 52.62 5.65 -21.12
C SER A 155 53.07 4.68 -22.21
N ALA A 156 53.21 5.23 -23.42
CA ALA A 156 53.78 4.56 -24.57
C ALA A 156 55.26 4.22 -24.34
N GLU A 157 55.64 2.97 -24.59
CA GLU A 157 57.03 2.59 -24.84
C GLU A 157 57.10 1.68 -26.07
N GLN A 158 58.13 1.92 -26.88
CA GLN A 158 58.24 1.65 -28.31
C GLN A 158 58.74 0.23 -28.61
N ASP A 159 58.28 -0.30 -29.75
CA ASP A 159 58.78 -1.53 -30.40
C ASP A 159 60.31 -1.46 -30.68
N PRO A 160 60.98 -2.62 -30.89
CA PRO A 160 61.07 -3.09 -32.28
C PRO A 160 60.91 -4.61 -32.47
N CYS A 161 60.37 -4.91 -33.64
CA CYS A 161 60.18 -6.21 -34.26
C CYS A 161 61.38 -7.17 -34.16
N THR A 162 61.09 -8.46 -34.07
CA THR A 162 61.95 -9.47 -34.69
C THR A 162 61.07 -10.51 -35.39
N MET A 163 61.31 -10.63 -36.70
CA MET A 163 60.64 -11.52 -37.64
C MET A 163 61.31 -12.90 -37.60
N SER A 164 60.49 -13.95 -37.52
CA SER A 164 60.70 -15.27 -38.15
C SER A 164 59.44 -16.08 -37.81
N GLY A 165 58.64 -16.58 -38.74
CA GLY A 165 58.99 -17.17 -40.02
C GLY A 165 58.70 -18.68 -39.90
N ASN A 166 57.79 -19.16 -40.75
CA ASN A 166 57.52 -20.57 -41.11
C ASN A 166 56.52 -21.31 -40.20
N GLU A 167 55.61 -22.17 -40.65
CA GLU A 167 55.12 -22.62 -41.96
C GLU A 167 53.81 -23.40 -41.65
N ASP A 168 52.79 -23.25 -42.51
CA ASP A 168 51.58 -24.07 -42.64
C ASP A 168 51.88 -25.57 -42.92
N PRO A 169 50.90 -26.48 -43.16
CA PRO A 169 49.52 -26.65 -42.68
C PRO A 169 49.17 -28.12 -42.32
N ASN A 170 47.91 -28.35 -41.92
CA ASN A 170 47.10 -29.56 -42.15
C ASN A 170 47.61 -30.94 -41.68
N GLU A 171 46.90 -31.51 -40.70
CA GLU A 171 46.04 -32.70 -40.91
C GLU A 171 44.87 -32.70 -39.92
#